data_AF-A0A7V3DGB7-F1
#
_entry.id   AF-A0A7V3DGB7-F1
#
_cell.length_a   1.000
_cell.length_b   1.000
_cell.length_c   1.000
_cell.angle_alpha   90.00
_cell.angle_beta   90.00
_cell.angle_gamma   90.00
#
_symmetry.space_group_name_H-M   'P 1'
#
loop_
_entity.id
_entity.type
_entity.pdbx_description
1 polymer ?
#
loop_
_entity_poly.entity_id
_entity_poly.type
_entity_poly.pdbx_seq_one_letter_code
_entity_poly.pdbx_strand_id
1 'polypeptide(L)'
;MDNRWGEKIGWTAGWSGGFIWVAILSVVFWFQGKYIPGATGLILTGIALAVIVLFSPWRHPTTPYWKLLLAPYGVFLLSVVWAVWSFGGLAASGLRWWNLFWLLPLLVPLGPLSRKKWADADEQKGASDQNTSV
;
A
#
# COMPACT_ATOMS: atom_id res chain seq x y z
N MET A 1 19.08 -0.89 20.42
CA MET A 1 18.82 -1.11 18.98
C MET A 1 17.46 -1.75 18.87
N ASP A 2 16.42 -0.92 18.94
CA ASP A 2 15.05 -1.42 19.13
C ASP A 2 14.54 -2.08 17.88
N ASN A 3 14.31 -3.39 18.00
CA ASN A 3 13.92 -4.25 16.91
C ASN A 3 12.41 -4.06 16.63
N ARG A 4 12.03 -2.91 16.02
CA ARG A 4 10.67 -2.57 15.55
C ARG A 4 10.24 -3.45 14.35
N TRP A 5 10.49 -4.76 14.43
CA TRP A 5 10.19 -5.74 13.39
C TRP A 5 8.71 -5.83 13.10
N GLY A 6 7.86 -5.72 14.12
CA GLY A 6 6.40 -5.77 13.96
C GLY A 6 5.87 -4.70 13.00
N GLU A 7 6.40 -3.48 13.06
CA GLU A 7 5.97 -2.39 12.16
C GLU A 7 6.58 -2.50 10.76
N LYS A 8 7.82 -3.00 10.65
CA LYS A 8 8.43 -3.30 9.34
C LYS A 8 7.62 -4.37 8.61
N ILE A 9 7.27 -5.44 9.32
CA ILE A 9 6.40 -6.51 8.80
C ILE A 9 4.99 -5.98 8.54
N GLY A 10 4.43 -5.19 9.44
CA GLY A 10 3.09 -4.60 9.25
C GLY A 10 3.00 -3.74 8.01
N TRP A 11 4.03 -2.94 7.73
CA TRP A 11 4.12 -2.14 6.50
C TRP A 11 4.26 -3.02 5.26
N THR A 12 5.25 -3.92 5.22
CA THR A 12 5.51 -4.74 4.02
C THR A 12 4.40 -5.74 3.78
N ALA A 13 3.98 -6.51 4.78
CA ALA A 13 2.93 -7.52 4.67
C ALA A 13 1.56 -6.89 4.43
N GLY A 14 1.24 -5.77 5.09
CA GLY A 14 -0.02 -5.06 4.89
C GLY A 14 -0.18 -4.56 3.46
N TRP A 15 0.84 -3.90 2.93
CA TRP A 15 0.81 -3.42 1.54
C TRP A 15 0.94 -4.55 0.52
N SER A 16 1.81 -5.54 0.76
CA SER A 16 1.94 -6.69 -0.14
C SER A 16 0.63 -7.48 -0.25
N GLY A 17 -0.07 -7.67 0.87
CA GLY A 17 -1.42 -8.24 0.88
C GLY A 17 -2.42 -7.37 0.10
N GLY A 18 -2.31 -6.05 0.18
CA GLY A 18 -3.14 -5.12 -0.59
C GLY A 18 -2.92 -5.16 -2.11
N PHE A 19 -1.76 -5.63 -2.60
CA PHE A 19 -1.47 -5.77 -4.03
C PHE A 19 -1.59 -7.20 -4.56
N ILE A 20 -1.84 -8.19 -3.69
CA ILE A 20 -1.89 -9.60 -4.09
C ILE A 20 -2.93 -9.88 -5.19
N TRP A 21 -4.04 -9.15 -5.16
CA TRP A 21 -5.10 -9.29 -6.15
C TRP A 21 -4.65 -8.86 -7.56
N VAL A 22 -3.75 -7.87 -7.68
CA VAL A 22 -3.19 -7.44 -8.98
C VAL A 22 -2.35 -8.55 -9.58
N ALA A 23 -1.55 -9.23 -8.77
CA ALA A 23 -0.77 -10.39 -9.18
C ALA A 23 -1.67 -11.53 -9.64
N ILE A 24 -2.73 -11.84 -8.87
CA ILE A 24 -3.72 -12.87 -9.22
C ILE A 24 -4.40 -12.54 -10.55
N LEU A 25 -4.89 -11.31 -10.73
CA LEU A 25 -5.53 -10.89 -11.98
C LEU A 25 -4.57 -10.96 -13.18
N SER A 26 -3.30 -10.63 -12.97
CA SER A 26 -2.28 -10.72 -14.03
C SER A 26 -2.11 -12.15 -14.52
N VAL A 27 -2.04 -13.11 -13.59
CA VAL A 27 -1.97 -14.55 -13.91
C VAL A 27 -3.26 -15.00 -14.61
N VAL A 28 -4.43 -14.59 -14.11
CA VAL A 28 -5.73 -14.90 -14.73
C VAL A 28 -5.80 -14.38 -16.18
N PHE A 29 -5.38 -13.14 -16.44
CA PHE A 29 -5.36 -12.59 -17.80
C PHE A 29 -4.41 -13.34 -18.73
N TRP A 30 -3.31 -13.85 -18.20
CA TRP A 30 -2.39 -14.69 -18.95
C TRP A 30 -3.07 -15.98 -19.42
N PHE A 31 -3.81 -16.66 -18.54
CA PHE A 31 -4.61 -17.84 -18.89
C PHE A 31 -5.79 -17.54 -19.82
N GLN A 32 -6.33 -16.33 -19.78
CA GLN A 32 -7.34 -15.86 -20.73
C GLN A 32 -6.79 -15.50 -22.12
N GLY A 33 -5.46 -15.66 -22.35
CA GLY A 33 -4.80 -15.26 -23.60
C GLY A 33 -4.65 -13.74 -23.76
N LYS A 34 -4.98 -12.95 -22.72
CA LYS A 34 -4.84 -11.50 -22.68
C LYS A 34 -3.45 -11.11 -22.16
N TYR A 35 -2.43 -11.37 -22.98
CA TYR A 35 -1.02 -11.15 -22.61
C TYR A 35 -0.69 -9.70 -22.26
N ILE A 36 -1.30 -8.71 -22.93
CA ILE A 36 -1.02 -7.28 -22.69
C ILE A 36 -1.51 -6.87 -21.28
N PRO A 37 -2.78 -7.11 -20.89
CA PRO A 37 -3.21 -6.95 -19.50
C PRO A 37 -2.35 -7.73 -18.52
N GLY A 38 -2.09 -9.02 -18.77
CA GLY A 38 -1.27 -9.85 -17.87
C GLY A 38 0.13 -9.29 -17.62
N ALA A 39 0.84 -8.87 -18.67
CA ALA A 39 2.17 -8.30 -18.56
C ALA A 39 2.17 -6.94 -17.85
N THR A 40 1.21 -6.07 -18.17
CA THR A 40 1.11 -4.75 -17.54
C THR A 40 0.77 -4.86 -16.04
N GLY A 41 -0.10 -5.78 -15.64
CA GLY A 41 -0.39 -6.03 -14.22
C GLY A 41 0.79 -6.62 -13.44
N LEU A 42 1.61 -7.47 -14.07
CA LEU A 42 2.86 -7.98 -13.48
C LEU A 42 3.87 -6.86 -13.24
N ILE A 43 4.07 -5.98 -14.24
CA ILE A 43 4.93 -4.80 -14.11
C ILE A 43 4.40 -3.90 -12.97
N LEU A 44 3.08 -3.67 -12.93
CA LEU A 44 2.44 -2.85 -11.90
C LEU A 44 2.66 -3.41 -10.49
N THR A 45 2.56 -4.73 -10.34
CA THR A 45 2.85 -5.44 -9.08
C THR A 45 4.31 -5.24 -8.68
N GLY A 46 5.25 -5.35 -9.63
CA GLY A 46 6.67 -5.09 -9.38
C GLY A 46 6.94 -3.66 -8.93
N ILE A 47 6.31 -2.67 -9.59
CA ILE A 47 6.39 -1.25 -9.21
C ILE A 47 5.82 -1.05 -7.80
N ALA A 48 4.68 -1.67 -7.48
CA ALA A 48 4.08 -1.59 -6.16
C ALA A 48 5.03 -2.09 -5.06
N LEU A 49 5.63 -3.28 -5.25
CA LEU A 49 6.63 -3.83 -4.31
C LEU A 49 7.86 -2.91 -4.17
N ALA A 50 8.36 -2.37 -5.29
CA ALA A 50 9.46 -1.42 -5.26
C ALA A 50 9.10 -0.17 -4.45
N VAL A 51 7.91 0.39 -4.65
CA VAL A 51 7.42 1.55 -3.90
C VAL A 51 7.28 1.23 -2.41
N ILE A 52 6.73 0.08 -2.04
CA ILE A 52 6.58 -0.35 -0.64
C ILE A 52 7.94 -0.40 0.09
N VAL A 53 8.97 -0.91 -0.58
CA VAL A 53 10.33 -1.04 -0.01
C VAL A 53 11.08 0.29 -0.03
N LEU A 54 10.99 1.07 -1.11
CA LEU A 54 11.68 2.35 -1.27
C LEU A 54 11.11 3.44 -0.36
N PHE A 55 9.78 3.58 -0.31
CA PHE A 55 9.07 4.57 0.51
C PHE A 55 8.75 4.05 1.91
N SER A 56 9.63 3.21 2.43
CA SER A 56 9.46 2.66 3.76
C SER A 56 9.82 3.68 4.85
N PRO A 57 9.05 3.74 5.94
CA PRO A 57 9.21 4.77 6.97
C PRO A 57 10.52 4.67 7.75
N TRP A 58 11.12 3.48 7.83
CA TRP A 58 12.46 3.31 8.41
C TRP A 58 13.59 3.89 7.55
N ARG A 59 13.35 4.16 6.27
CA ARG A 59 14.34 4.75 5.34
C ARG A 59 14.26 6.27 5.28
N HIS A 60 13.10 6.83 5.65
CA HIS A 60 12.83 8.27 5.66
C HIS A 60 12.24 8.73 7.01
N PRO A 61 13.01 8.64 8.10
CA PRO A 61 12.48 8.78 9.47
C PRO A 61 11.93 10.19 9.79
N THR A 62 12.42 11.21 9.09
CA THR A 62 12.00 12.62 9.25
C THR A 62 10.77 12.98 8.41
N THR A 63 10.33 12.10 7.53
CA THR A 63 9.26 12.37 6.57
C THR A 63 7.91 11.92 7.15
N PRO A 64 6.84 12.73 7.06
CA PRO A 64 5.54 12.36 7.61
C PRO A 64 4.96 11.14 6.90
N TYR A 65 4.35 10.24 7.67
CA TYR A 65 3.80 8.97 7.16
C TYR A 65 2.80 9.16 6.02
N TRP A 66 2.01 10.24 6.01
CA TRP A 66 1.06 10.49 4.94
C TRP A 66 1.72 10.61 3.55
N LYS A 67 2.91 11.21 3.46
CA LYS A 67 3.65 11.29 2.19
C LYS A 67 4.15 9.92 1.74
N LEU A 68 4.59 9.09 2.69
CA LEU A 68 5.07 7.74 2.41
C LEU A 68 3.92 6.81 2.04
N LEU A 69 2.76 6.97 2.65
CA LEU A 69 1.53 6.24 2.34
C LEU A 69 0.96 6.66 0.98
N LEU A 70 1.12 7.94 0.58
CA LEU A 70 0.62 8.44 -0.70
C LEU A 70 1.19 7.67 -1.90
N ALA A 71 2.44 7.24 -1.82
CA ALA A 71 3.10 6.51 -2.90
C ALA A 71 2.43 5.14 -3.19
N PRO A 72 2.34 4.20 -2.22
CA PRO A 72 1.63 2.93 -2.44
C PRO A 72 0.12 3.13 -2.64
N TYR A 73 -0.53 4.12 -2.03
CA TYR A 73 -1.93 4.44 -2.37
C TYR A 73 -2.10 4.91 -3.82
N GLY A 74 -1.16 5.71 -4.34
CA GLY A 74 -1.16 6.16 -5.73
C GLY A 74 -1.04 4.98 -6.70
N VAL A 75 -0.12 4.04 -6.42
CA VAL A 75 0.00 2.81 -7.20
C VAL A 75 -1.25 1.94 -7.07
N PHE A 76 -1.85 1.86 -5.89
CA PHE A 76 -3.09 1.10 -5.68
C PHE A 76 -4.25 1.67 -6.50
N LEU A 77 -4.43 2.99 -6.53
CA LEU A 77 -5.42 3.64 -7.39
C LEU A 77 -5.13 3.40 -8.87
N LEU A 78 -3.85 3.47 -9.26
CA LEU A 78 -3.44 3.13 -10.62
C LEU A 78 -3.78 1.68 -10.97
N SER A 79 -3.64 0.74 -10.02
CA SER A 79 -4.07 -0.66 -10.18
C SER A 79 -5.56 -0.80 -10.39
N VAL A 80 -6.38 0.00 -9.72
CA VAL A 80 -7.83 0.00 -9.92
C VAL A 80 -8.18 0.48 -11.33
N VAL A 81 -7.57 1.59 -11.79
CA VAL A 81 -7.76 2.10 -13.16
C VAL A 81 -7.32 1.07 -14.19
N TRP A 82 -6.16 0.45 -13.97
CA TRP A 82 -5.63 -0.62 -14.81
C TRP A 82 -6.57 -1.83 -14.87
N ALA A 83 -7.15 -2.25 -13.74
CA ALA A 83 -8.07 -3.38 -13.70
C ALA A 83 -9.33 -3.08 -14.51
N VAL A 84 -9.95 -1.92 -14.27
CA VAL A 84 -11.14 -1.46 -15.01
C VAL A 84 -10.86 -1.42 -16.51
N TRP A 85 -9.72 -0.88 -16.92
CA TRP A 85 -9.32 -0.84 -18.34
C TRP A 85 -9.09 -2.25 -18.91
N SER A 86 -8.41 -3.13 -18.17
CA SER A 86 -8.12 -4.51 -18.58
C SER A 86 -9.36 -5.39 -18.74
N PHE A 87 -10.41 -5.11 -17.97
CA PHE A 87 -11.72 -5.76 -18.11
C PHE A 87 -12.55 -5.19 -19.27
N GLY A 88 -12.10 -4.15 -19.97
CA GLY A 88 -12.84 -3.52 -21.07
C GLY A 88 -13.80 -2.42 -20.60
N GLY A 89 -13.59 -1.85 -19.41
CA GLY A 89 -14.35 -0.72 -18.88
C GLY A 89 -15.21 -1.06 -17.65
N LEU A 90 -15.79 -0.02 -17.04
CA LEU A 90 -16.63 -0.13 -15.83
C LEU A 90 -17.89 -0.99 -16.09
N ALA A 91 -18.49 -0.85 -17.27
CA ALA A 91 -19.70 -1.61 -17.62
C ALA A 91 -19.42 -3.12 -17.80
N ALA A 92 -18.27 -3.48 -18.41
CA ALA A 92 -17.88 -4.86 -18.65
C ALA A 92 -17.35 -5.57 -17.40
N SER A 93 -16.79 -4.82 -16.46
CA SER A 93 -16.28 -5.34 -15.18
C SER A 93 -17.37 -5.59 -14.13
N GLY A 94 -18.62 -5.20 -14.40
CA GLY A 94 -19.72 -5.31 -13.44
C GLY A 94 -19.58 -4.37 -12.23
N LEU A 95 -18.57 -3.51 -12.21
CA LEU A 95 -18.35 -2.54 -11.14
C LEU A 95 -19.19 -1.29 -11.38
N ARG A 96 -20.19 -1.07 -10.51
CA ARG A 96 -20.85 0.23 -10.39
C ARG A 96 -19.90 1.22 -9.70
N TRP A 97 -19.93 2.48 -10.13
CA TRP A 97 -19.16 3.58 -9.51
C TRP A 97 -19.36 3.66 -7.98
N TRP A 98 -20.52 3.24 -7.50
CA TRP A 98 -20.84 3.13 -6.07
C TRP A 98 -20.03 2.06 -5.31
N ASN A 99 -19.57 1.00 -5.98
CA ASN A 99 -18.68 0.01 -5.38
C ASN A 99 -17.27 0.58 -5.15
N LEU A 100 -16.91 1.68 -5.82
CA LEU A 100 -15.65 2.37 -5.55
C LEU A 100 -15.67 3.07 -4.17
N PHE A 101 -16.85 3.48 -3.69
CA PHE A 101 -17.01 4.01 -2.33
C PHE A 101 -16.74 2.95 -1.25
N TRP A 102 -16.82 1.66 -1.56
CA TRP A 102 -16.40 0.60 -0.62
C TRP A 102 -14.88 0.60 -0.37
N LEU A 103 -14.09 1.37 -1.11
CA LEU A 103 -12.66 1.57 -0.84
C LEU A 103 -12.40 2.68 0.20
N LEU A 104 -13.41 3.47 0.61
CA LEU A 104 -13.25 4.51 1.65
C LEU A 104 -12.78 3.97 3.02
N PRO A 105 -13.30 2.84 3.53
CA PRO A 105 -12.79 2.21 4.74
C PRO A 105 -11.29 1.89 4.65
N LEU A 106 -10.80 1.58 3.45
CA LEU A 106 -9.39 1.31 3.18
C LEU A 106 -8.51 2.58 3.31
N LEU A 107 -9.10 3.78 3.22
CA LEU A 107 -8.42 5.07 3.36
C LEU A 107 -8.49 5.62 4.81
N VAL A 108 -9.27 5.00 5.71
CA VAL A 108 -9.39 5.40 7.12
C VAL A 108 -8.06 5.53 7.87
N PRO A 109 -7.04 4.66 7.69
CA PRO A 109 -5.78 4.83 8.42
C PRO A 109 -5.00 6.10 8.02
N LEU A 110 -5.36 6.79 6.94
CA LEU A 110 -4.73 8.06 6.54
C LEU A 110 -5.09 9.23 7.47
N GLY A 111 -6.16 9.16 8.26
CA GLY A 111 -6.56 10.27 9.13
C GLY A 111 -5.70 10.38 10.41
N PRO A 112 -5.79 9.41 11.34
CA PRO A 112 -5.18 9.54 12.66
C PRO A 112 -3.64 9.41 12.66
N LEU A 113 -3.07 8.74 11.65
CA LEU A 113 -1.62 8.47 11.54
C LEU A 113 -0.86 9.51 10.68
N SER A 114 -1.56 10.48 10.07
CA SER A 114 -0.99 11.35 9.03
C SER A 114 0.11 12.31 9.51
N ARG A 115 0.03 12.79 10.75
CA ARG A 115 1.00 13.75 11.30
C ARG A 115 2.14 13.12 12.07
N LYS A 116 2.02 11.86 12.46
CA LYS A 116 3.09 11.15 13.17
C LYS A 116 4.27 10.97 12.22
N LYS A 117 5.49 11.16 12.71
CA LYS A 117 6.75 10.81 12.04
C LYS A 117 7.35 9.57 12.72
N TRP A 118 8.26 8.90 12.03
CA TRP A 118 8.97 7.76 12.63
C TRP A 118 9.80 8.21 13.85
N ALA A 119 10.38 9.41 13.77
CA ALA A 119 11.15 10.04 14.84
C ALA A 119 10.33 10.32 16.12
N ASP A 120 9.07 10.76 16.00
CA ASP A 120 8.22 11.06 17.15
C ASP A 120 7.94 9.80 18.00
N ALA A 121 7.91 8.62 17.35
CA ALA A 121 7.75 7.34 18.02
C ALA A 121 9.03 6.89 18.74
N ASP A 122 10.22 7.25 18.24
CA ASP A 122 11.49 6.98 18.90
C ASP A 122 11.65 7.90 20.14
N GLU A 123 11.17 9.15 20.06
CA GLU A 123 11.22 10.14 21.14
C GLU A 123 10.24 9.80 22.29
N GLN A 124 9.01 9.36 21.96
CA GLN A 124 8.04 8.88 22.97
C GLN A 124 8.52 7.63 23.72
N LYS A 125 9.22 6.73 23.04
CA LYS A 125 9.71 5.49 23.65
C LYS A 125 10.91 5.74 24.58
N GLY A 126 11.80 6.65 24.20
CA GLY A 126 12.88 7.13 25.07
C GLY A 126 12.36 7.78 26.35
N ALA A 127 11.26 8.56 26.25
CA ALA A 127 10.61 9.17 27.41
C ALA A 127 9.88 8.15 28.30
N SER A 128 9.30 7.08 27.73
CA SER A 128 8.63 6.04 28.53
C SER A 128 9.62 5.17 29.30
N ASP A 129 10.76 4.80 28.70
CA ASP A 129 11.78 3.95 29.36
C ASP A 129 12.48 4.68 30.53
N GLN A 130 12.55 6.01 30.49
CA GLN A 130 13.05 6.83 31.60
C GLN A 130 12.06 6.93 32.77
N ASN A 131 10.76 6.70 32.54
CA ASN A 131 9.73 6.85 33.57
C ASN A 131 9.43 5.55 34.32
N THR A 132 9.86 4.39 33.80
CA THR A 132 9.76 3.07 34.43
C THR A 132 11.02 2.68 35.23
N SER A 133 12.05 3.53 35.24
CA SER A 133 13.30 3.31 35.95
C SER A 133 13.41 4.09 37.28
N VAL A 134 12.28 4.60 37.80
CA VAL A 134 12.15 5.29 39.09
C VAL A 134 11.38 4.43 40.08
#